data_AF-A0A4Y7RX24-F1
#
_entry.id   AF-A0A4Y7RX24-F1
#
_cell.length_a   1.000
_cell.length_b   1.000
_cell.length_c   1.000
_cell.angle_alpha   90.00
_cell.angle_beta   90.00
_cell.angle_gamma   90.00
#
_symmetry.space_group_name_H-M   'P 1'
#
loop_
_entity.id
_entity.type
_entity.pdbx_description
1 polymer ?
#
loop_
_entity_poly.entity_id
_entity_poly.type
_entity_poly.pdbx_seq_one_letter_code
_entity_poly.pdbx_strand_id
1 'polypeptide(L)'
;MQLKAFTDEKKCHMKSVRMTPTVFSYVEKHQGDGFNDKFQNLIIFCMKALPDLEKKIKEREKYLSELNATISKNQNISNNLRSISYYIDNALNAAKNMKL
;
A
#
# COMPACT_ATOMS: atom_id res chain seq x y z
N MET A 1 12.19 10.68 7.52
CA MET A 1 12.67 10.31 8.88
C MET A 1 13.40 8.98 8.75
N GLN A 2 14.72 8.99 8.64
CA GLN A 2 15.53 7.78 8.42
C GLN A 2 16.17 7.36 9.74
N LEU A 3 15.89 6.13 10.17
CA LEU A 3 16.44 5.54 11.39
C LEU A 3 17.93 5.23 11.18
N LYS A 4 18.83 6.04 11.75
CA LYS A 4 20.18 5.55 12.07
C LYS A 4 20.00 4.44 13.10
N ALA A 5 20.27 3.20 12.70
CA ALA A 5 20.23 2.07 13.60
C ALA A 5 21.47 2.11 14.52
N PHE A 6 21.45 2.98 15.53
CA PHE A 6 22.35 2.83 16.67
C PHE A 6 21.82 1.69 17.53
N THR A 7 22.39 0.50 17.35
CA THR A 7 22.44 -0.48 18.42
C THR A 7 23.66 -0.16 19.27
N ASP A 8 23.50 0.08 20.57
CA ASP A 8 24.61 0.36 21.51
C ASP A 8 25.49 -0.89 21.78
N GLU A 9 25.22 -1.99 21.07
CA GLU A 9 25.99 -3.22 21.19
C GLU A 9 27.38 -3.07 20.57
N LYS A 10 28.39 -3.49 21.33
CA LYS A 10 29.78 -3.51 20.88
C LYS A 10 29.95 -4.54 19.76
N LYS A 11 30.57 -4.13 18.65
CA LYS A 11 30.96 -5.02 17.55
C LYS A 11 32.07 -5.97 18.01
N CYS A 12 31.71 -7.22 18.29
CA CYS A 12 32.65 -8.26 18.76
C CYS A 12 32.90 -9.37 17.72
N HIS A 13 32.12 -9.41 16.64
CA HIS A 13 32.21 -10.45 15.62
C HIS A 13 32.83 -9.91 14.33
N MET A 14 33.89 -10.57 13.85
CA MET A 14 34.54 -10.28 12.57
C MET A 14 34.54 -11.53 11.71
N LYS A 15 34.03 -11.40 10.48
CA LYS A 15 33.98 -12.47 9.48
C LYS A 15 34.26 -11.90 8.08
N SER A 16 34.93 -12.68 7.24
CA SER A 16 35.09 -12.38 5.82
C SER A 16 33.91 -12.96 5.05
N VAL A 17 33.24 -12.14 4.24
CA VAL A 17 32.08 -12.55 3.44
C VAL A 17 32.40 -12.37 1.96
N ARG A 18 32.13 -13.38 1.13
CA ARG A 18 32.15 -13.26 -0.33
C ARG A 18 30.72 -13.08 -0.81
N MET A 19 30.49 -12.15 -1.72
CA MET A 19 29.18 -11.85 -2.28
C MET A 19 29.29 -11.45 -3.74
N THR A 20 28.18 -11.48 -4.45
CA THR A 20 28.11 -11.03 -5.83
C THR A 20 28.25 -9.51 -5.93
N PRO A 21 28.70 -8.97 -7.08
CA PRO A 21 28.78 -7.52 -7.29
C PRO A 21 27.44 -6.81 -7.06
N THR A 22 26.33 -7.46 -7.39
CA THR A 22 24.98 -6.93 -7.18
C THR A 22 24.71 -6.70 -5.69
N VAL A 23 24.95 -7.71 -4.84
CA VAL A 23 24.75 -7.61 -3.39
C VAL A 23 25.67 -6.55 -2.79
N PHE A 24 26.94 -6.55 -3.19
CA PHE A 24 27.89 -5.51 -2.78
C PHE A 24 27.38 -4.10 -3.11
N SER A 25 26.85 -3.90 -4.32
CA SER A 25 26.30 -2.60 -4.73
C SER A 25 25.09 -2.15 -3.90
N TYR A 26 24.28 -3.09 -3.40
CA TYR A 26 23.16 -2.77 -2.52
C TYR A 26 23.64 -2.31 -1.15
N VAL A 27 24.66 -2.99 -0.60
CA VAL A 27 25.30 -2.60 0.66
C VAL A 27 25.94 -1.23 0.53
N GLU A 28 26.70 -0.98 -0.54
CA GLU A 28 27.42 0.27 -0.74
C GLU A 28 26.52 1.51 -0.86
N LYS A 29 25.29 1.35 -1.37
CA LYS A 29 24.29 2.43 -1.46
C LYS A 29 23.62 2.77 -0.13
N HIS A 30 23.76 1.90 0.87
CA HIS A 30 23.16 2.12 2.18
C HIS A 30 23.97 3.12 3.01
N GLN A 31 23.34 3.77 4.00
CA GLN A 31 24.04 4.71 4.88
C GLN A 31 24.88 3.98 5.92
N GLY A 32 26.10 4.47 6.15
CA GLY A 32 27.02 3.94 7.16
C GLY A 32 28.47 4.30 6.85
N ASP A 33 29.30 4.25 7.89
CA ASP A 33 30.73 4.56 7.80
C ASP A 33 31.51 3.28 7.46
N GLY A 34 31.75 3.10 6.16
CA GLY A 34 32.41 1.91 5.62
C GLY A 34 31.48 0.71 5.46
N PHE A 35 32.01 -0.35 4.84
CA PHE A 35 31.22 -1.49 4.38
C PHE A 35 30.45 -2.20 5.50
N ASN A 36 31.10 -2.48 6.64
CA ASN A 36 30.50 -3.23 7.73
C ASN A 36 29.31 -2.49 8.35
N ASP A 37 29.40 -1.17 8.48
CA ASP A 37 28.36 -0.33 9.07
C ASP A 37 27.16 -0.23 8.13
N LYS A 38 27.42 -0.05 6.83
CA LYS A 38 26.39 -0.10 5.80
C LYS A 38 25.69 -1.46 5.77
N PHE A 39 26.45 -2.54 5.86
CA PHE A 39 25.92 -3.91 5.88
C PHE A 39 25.02 -4.13 7.11
N GLN A 40 25.50 -3.79 8.30
CA GLN A 40 24.72 -3.90 9.54
C GLN A 40 23.44 -3.07 9.49
N ASN A 41 23.54 -1.81 9.07
CA ASN A 41 22.38 -0.92 8.95
C ASN A 41 21.35 -1.45 7.97
N LEU A 42 21.79 -2.00 6.83
CA LEU A 42 20.90 -2.59 5.84
C LEU A 42 20.13 -3.78 6.43
N ILE A 43 20.82 -4.67 7.14
CA ILE A 43 20.17 -5.84 7.77
C ILE A 43 19.17 -5.38 8.85
N ILE A 44 19.54 -4.43 9.71
CA ILE A 44 18.63 -3.91 10.74
C ILE A 44 17.41 -3.24 10.10
N PHE A 45 17.62 -2.47 9.02
CA PHE A 45 16.53 -1.89 8.25
C PHE A 45 15.60 -2.97 7.72
N CYS A 46 16.11 -4.02 7.08
CA CYS A 46 15.28 -5.12 6.59
C CYS A 46 14.50 -5.79 7.73
N MET A 47 15.16 -6.10 8.86
CA MET A 47 14.52 -6.79 9.98
C MET A 47 13.42 -5.97 10.66
N LYS A 48 13.54 -4.64 10.69
CA LYS A 48 12.55 -3.74 11.32
C LYS A 48 11.50 -3.25 10.34
N ALA A 49 11.91 -2.83 9.14
CA ALA A 49 11.03 -2.19 8.17
C ALA A 49 10.18 -3.19 7.39
N LEU A 50 10.67 -4.40 7.10
CA LEU A 50 9.89 -5.38 6.32
C LEU A 50 8.58 -5.80 7.03
N PRO A 51 8.59 -6.19 8.32
CA PRO A 51 7.34 -6.57 9.00
C PRO A 51 6.35 -5.40 9.08
N ASP A 52 6.85 -4.19 9.34
CA ASP A 52 6.03 -2.98 9.38
C ASP A 52 5.42 -2.64 8.01
N LEU A 53 6.19 -2.82 6.92
CA LEU A 53 5.72 -2.64 5.56
C LEU A 53 4.68 -3.70 5.18
N GLU A 54 4.90 -4.96 5.51
CA GLU A 54 3.93 -6.04 5.28
C GLU A 54 2.62 -5.79 6.02
N LYS A 55 2.70 -5.37 7.29
CA LYS A 55 1.52 -4.99 8.07
C LYS A 55 0.76 -3.85 7.41
N LYS A 56 1.47 -2.79 6.99
CA LYS A 56 0.86 -1.64 6.30
C LYS A 56 0.23 -2.06 4.97
N ILE A 57 0.87 -2.91 4.18
CA ILE A 57 0.31 -3.43 2.92
C ILE A 57 -1.02 -4.14 3.21
N LYS A 58 -1.05 -5.05 4.18
CA LYS A 58 -2.25 -5.79 4.56
C LYS A 58 -3.38 -4.88 5.05
N GLU A 59 -3.06 -3.86 5.85
CA GLU A 59 -4.04 -2.86 6.30
C GLU A 59 -4.61 -2.05 5.13
N ARG A 60 -3.76 -1.67 4.16
CA ARG A 60 -4.16 -0.92 2.97
C ARG A 60 -5.00 -1.76 2.02
N GLU A 61 -4.67 -3.03 1.82
CA GLU A 61 -5.46 -3.98 1.03
C GLU A 61 -6.86 -4.15 1.63
N LYS A 62 -6.95 -4.29 2.97
CA LYS A 62 -8.25 -4.35 3.67
C LYS A 62 -9.06 -3.08 3.43
N TYR A 63 -8.46 -1.92 3.60
CA TYR A 63 -9.12 -0.63 3.37
C TYR A 63 -9.62 -0.48 1.91
N LEU A 64 -8.80 -0.88 0.93
CA LEU A 64 -9.21 -0.86 -0.48
C LEU A 64 -10.39 -1.78 -0.76
N SER A 65 -10.42 -2.97 -0.15
CA SER A 65 -11.54 -3.90 -0.28
C SER A 65 -12.85 -3.30 0.26
N GLU A 66 -12.82 -2.69 1.45
CA GLU A 66 -13.97 -2.02 2.06
C GLU A 66 -14.46 -0.83 1.22
N LEU A 67 -13.53 -0.04 0.68
CA LEU A 67 -13.85 1.08 -0.18
C LEU A 67 -14.50 0.62 -1.50
N ASN A 68 -13.97 -0.44 -2.12
CA ASN A 68 -14.54 -1.02 -3.34
C ASN A 68 -15.96 -1.57 -3.12
N ALA A 69 -16.21 -2.23 -1.98
CA ALA A 69 -17.56 -2.68 -1.62
C ALA A 69 -18.53 -1.50 -1.49
N THR A 70 -18.09 -0.39 -0.90
CA THR A 70 -18.88 0.85 -0.78
C THR A 70 -19.17 1.46 -2.14
N ILE A 71 -18.17 1.55 -3.02
CA ILE A 71 -18.33 2.06 -4.39
C ILE A 71 -19.34 1.21 -5.16
N SER A 72 -19.23 -0.12 -5.08
CA SER A 72 -20.16 -1.04 -5.74
C SER A 72 -21.61 -0.84 -5.25
N LYS A 73 -21.81 -0.70 -3.93
CA LYS A 73 -23.12 -0.38 -3.36
C LYS A 73 -23.67 0.93 -3.90
N ASN A 74 -22.85 1.98 -3.94
CA ASN A 74 -23.25 3.29 -4.44
C ASN A 74 -23.60 3.24 -5.93
N GLN A 75 -22.83 2.52 -6.74
CA GLN A 75 -23.12 2.30 -8.16
C GLN A 75 -24.48 1.61 -8.36
N ASN A 76 -24.78 0.59 -7.56
CA ASN A 76 -26.09 -0.08 -7.60
C ASN A 76 -27.23 0.88 -7.27
N ILE A 77 -27.08 1.70 -6.22
CA ILE A 77 -28.08 2.71 -5.86
C ILE A 77 -28.27 3.72 -7.00
N SER A 78 -27.18 4.23 -7.58
CA SER A 78 -27.25 5.16 -8.71
C SER A 78 -27.94 4.55 -9.94
N ASN A 79 -27.69 3.27 -10.24
CA ASN A 79 -28.35 2.58 -11.33
C ASN A 79 -29.86 2.44 -11.07
N ASN A 80 -30.25 2.03 -9.85
CA ASN A 80 -31.65 1.93 -9.47
C ASN A 80 -32.38 3.28 -9.57
N LEU A 81 -31.76 4.37 -9.11
CA LEU A 81 -32.32 5.71 -9.22
C LEU A 81 -32.51 6.15 -10.67
N ARG A 82 -31.55 5.84 -11.56
CA ARG A 82 -31.70 6.11 -13.00
C ARG A 82 -32.89 5.37 -13.61
N SER A 83 -33.05 4.08 -13.26
CA SER A 83 -34.20 3.30 -13.71
C SER A 83 -35.53 3.89 -13.21
N ILE A 84 -35.60 4.27 -11.94
CA ILE A 84 -36.79 4.92 -11.36
C ILE A 84 -37.11 6.23 -12.10
N SER A 85 -36.10 7.09 -12.33
CA SER A 85 -36.27 8.34 -13.08
C SER A 85 -36.87 8.07 -14.46
N TYR A 86 -36.32 7.09 -15.17
CA TYR A 86 -36.82 6.71 -16.49
C TYR A 86 -38.29 6.26 -16.46
N TYR A 87 -38.69 5.45 -15.48
CA TYR A 87 -40.09 5.02 -15.34
C TYR A 87 -41.02 6.19 -15.01
N ILE A 88 -40.59 7.13 -14.16
CA ILE A 88 -41.36 8.33 -13.83
C ILE A 88 -41.55 9.20 -15.07
N ASP A 89 -40.48 9.45 -15.83
CA ASP A 89 -40.54 10.25 -17.06
C ASP A 89 -41.53 9.65 -18.07
N ASN A 90 -41.48 8.34 -18.26
CA ASN A 90 -42.43 7.63 -19.11
C ASN A 90 -43.88 7.75 -18.61
N ALA A 91 -44.11 7.56 -17.32
CA ALA A 91 -45.45 7.67 -16.73
C ALA A 91 -46.02 9.10 -16.85
N LEU A 92 -45.18 10.12 -16.61
CA LEU A 92 -45.55 11.52 -16.78
C LEU A 92 -45.91 11.84 -18.23
N ASN A 93 -45.12 11.34 -19.19
CA ASN A 93 -45.41 11.53 -20.61
C ASN A 93 -46.71 10.84 -21.03
N ALA A 94 -46.96 9.62 -20.56
CA ALA A 94 -48.22 8.92 -20.81
C ALA A 94 -49.42 9.68 -20.24
N ALA A 95 -49.32 10.17 -18.99
CA ALA A 95 -50.39 10.94 -18.35
C ALA A 95 -50.67 12.28 -19.06
N LYS A 96 -49.63 12.96 -19.57
CA LYS A 96 -49.81 14.16 -20.41
C LYS A 96 -50.56 13.84 -21.69
N ASN A 97 -50.23 12.73 -22.35
CA ASN A 97 -50.85 12.33 -23.61
C ASN A 97 -52.29 11.82 -23.43
N MET A 98 -52.68 11.40 -22.22
CA MET A 98 -54.06 10.99 -21.88
C MET A 98 -55.01 12.14 -21.53
N LYS A 99 -54.50 13.36 -21.31
CA LYS A 99 -55.33 14.55 -21.02
C LYS A 99 -55.74 15.35 -22.28
N LEU A 100 -55.68 14.72 -23.45
CA LEU A 100 -56.28 15.18 -24.71
C LEU A 100 -57.57 14.40 -24.96
#